data_AF-A0A453PAA6-F1
#
_entry.id   AF-A0A453PAA6-F1
#
_cell.length_a   1.000
_cell.length_b   1.000
_cell.length_c   1.000
_cell.angle_alpha   90.00
_cell.angle_beta   90.00
_cell.angle_gamma   90.00
#
_symmetry.space_group_name_H-M   'P 1'
#
loop_
_entity.id
_entity.type
_entity.pdbx_description
1 polymer ?
#
loop_
_entity_poly.entity_id
_entity_poly.type
_entity_poly.pdbx_seq_one_letter_code
_entity_poly.pdbx_strand_id
1 'polypeptide(L)'
;MNRISNAKIPVSPAPNAKVIPAHKKPLPFLAFRGQEKTRKLYSAAALSRPSERDDMASASSLFLASPTTAPRTRTPSSPCPARPSLRPRRPSLAVAAALQAEHQPAVAAAPKPPALPFRVGHGFDLHRLEPGLPLIIGGISIPHDRGCDAHSDGDVLLHCVVDAILGALGLPDIGQIFPDTDPRWKGADSCVFMREAVKLMHQAGYELGNLDATLILQKPKISPFKETIRSNLCELLGADPSVVNIKAKTHEKVDSLGENRSIAAHTVVLLMRK
;
A
#
# COMPACT_ATOMS: atom_id res chain seq x y z
N MET A 1 38.52 -60.38 -39.82
CA MET A 1 38.84 -58.94 -39.64
C MET A 1 37.50 -58.22 -39.44
N ASN A 2 37.30 -57.27 -38.54
CA ASN A 2 38.19 -56.68 -37.52
C ASN A 2 37.48 -56.57 -36.14
N ARG A 3 38.25 -56.27 -35.09
CA ARG A 3 37.75 -56.05 -33.71
C ARG A 3 37.52 -54.56 -33.43
N ILE A 4 36.71 -54.26 -32.40
CA ILE A 4 36.79 -53.18 -31.37
C ILE A 4 35.38 -53.16 -30.71
N SER A 5 35.09 -53.99 -29.70
CA SER A 5 35.46 -53.91 -28.27
C SER A 5 34.61 -52.89 -27.46
N ASN A 6 33.53 -53.37 -26.85
CA ASN A 6 32.70 -52.59 -25.91
C ASN A 6 33.48 -52.22 -24.64
N ALA A 7 33.46 -50.94 -24.27
CA ALA A 7 33.95 -50.49 -22.96
C ALA A 7 32.94 -50.85 -21.85
N LYS A 8 33.44 -51.27 -20.69
CA LYS A 8 32.64 -51.79 -19.57
C LYS A 8 32.64 -50.79 -18.41
N ILE A 9 31.53 -50.09 -18.21
CA ILE A 9 31.39 -49.09 -17.13
C ILE A 9 31.29 -49.83 -15.77
N PRO A 10 32.14 -49.49 -14.78
CA PRO A 10 32.06 -50.09 -13.44
C PRO A 10 30.96 -49.44 -12.60
N VAL A 11 30.17 -50.27 -11.91
CA VAL A 11 29.17 -49.81 -10.92
C VAL A 11 29.81 -49.80 -9.54
N SER A 12 29.81 -48.64 -8.86
CA SER A 12 30.38 -48.49 -7.52
C SER A 12 29.34 -48.86 -6.44
N PRO A 13 29.72 -49.56 -5.34
CA PRO A 13 28.78 -50.00 -4.32
C PRO A 13 28.25 -48.86 -3.44
N ALA A 14 27.00 -49.00 -2.98
CA ALA A 14 26.36 -48.04 -2.07
C ALA A 14 26.93 -48.14 -0.63
N PRO A 15 27.08 -47.02 0.10
CA PRO A 15 27.59 -47.02 1.47
C PRO A 15 26.57 -47.54 2.50
N ASN A 16 27.06 -48.19 3.55
CA ASN A 16 26.24 -48.83 4.59
C ASN A 16 25.30 -47.86 5.32
N ALA A 17 24.03 -48.27 5.48
CA ALA A 17 23.07 -47.61 6.35
C ALA A 17 23.45 -47.81 7.82
N LYS A 18 23.78 -46.72 8.54
CA LYS A 18 23.94 -46.75 10.00
C LYS A 18 22.57 -46.65 10.68
N VAL A 19 22.20 -47.67 11.44
CA VAL A 19 21.03 -47.64 12.32
C VAL A 19 21.29 -46.67 13.48
N ILE A 20 20.39 -45.71 13.68
CA ILE A 20 20.40 -44.78 14.82
C ILE A 20 19.28 -45.20 15.78
N PRO A 21 19.54 -45.41 17.09
CA PRO A 21 18.53 -45.90 18.03
C PRO A 21 17.47 -44.83 18.36
N ALA A 22 16.21 -45.26 18.46
CA ALA A 22 15.08 -44.37 18.71
C ALA A 22 14.94 -44.02 20.21
N HIS A 23 15.44 -42.85 20.60
CA HIS A 23 15.14 -42.26 21.91
C HIS A 23 14.26 -41.00 21.78
N LYS A 24 12.94 -41.19 21.83
CA LYS A 24 11.98 -40.13 22.15
C LYS A 24 11.37 -40.40 23.52
N LYS A 25 11.81 -39.68 24.55
CA LYS A 25 10.98 -39.44 25.74
C LYS A 25 9.96 -38.36 25.38
N PRO A 26 8.64 -38.55 25.57
CA PRO A 26 7.69 -37.46 25.40
C PRO A 26 7.90 -36.42 26.52
N LEU A 27 7.94 -35.14 26.15
CA LEU A 27 7.82 -34.05 27.12
C LEU A 27 6.37 -33.99 27.64
N PRO A 28 6.15 -33.64 28.92
CA PRO A 28 4.81 -33.67 29.51
C PRO A 28 3.91 -32.62 28.86
N PHE A 29 2.74 -33.08 28.39
CA PHE A 29 1.68 -32.24 27.82
C PHE A 29 1.08 -31.36 28.94
N LEU A 30 1.37 -30.05 28.92
CA LEU A 30 0.91 -29.12 29.94
C LEU A 30 -0.59 -28.82 29.75
N ALA A 31 -1.43 -29.61 30.41
CA ALA A 31 -2.88 -29.55 30.27
C ALA A 31 -3.47 -28.26 30.87
N PHE A 32 -3.82 -27.30 30.00
CA PHE A 32 -4.61 -26.12 30.36
C PHE A 32 -6.06 -26.51 30.72
N ARG A 33 -6.30 -26.84 31.99
CA ARG A 33 -7.64 -26.86 32.58
C ARG A 33 -8.16 -25.42 32.68
N GLY A 34 -9.20 -25.06 31.92
CA GLY A 34 -9.68 -23.67 31.92
C GLY A 34 -10.85 -23.32 31.00
N GLN A 35 -11.79 -24.22 30.71
CA GLN A 35 -13.09 -23.82 30.15
C GLN A 35 -14.24 -24.13 31.10
N GLU A 36 -14.87 -23.09 31.63
CA GLU A 36 -16.26 -23.15 32.08
C GLU A 36 -16.88 -21.73 32.11
N LYS A 37 -18.20 -21.65 31.93
CA LYS A 37 -19.08 -20.48 32.19
C LYS A 37 -18.87 -19.20 31.35
N THR A 38 -19.43 -19.19 30.14
CA THR A 38 -20.26 -18.06 29.61
C THR A 38 -21.25 -18.52 28.51
N ARG A 39 -22.09 -19.51 28.82
CA ARG A 39 -23.27 -19.85 28.00
C ARG A 39 -24.56 -19.56 28.77
N LYS A 40 -25.04 -18.30 28.70
CA LYS A 40 -26.43 -17.87 28.97
C LYS A 40 -26.57 -16.35 28.80
N LEU A 41 -27.13 -15.92 27.67
CA LEU A 41 -27.98 -14.74 27.45
C LEU A 41 -28.32 -14.69 25.94
N TYR A 42 -29.27 -13.85 25.54
CA TYR A 42 -29.84 -13.78 24.18
C TYR A 42 -30.56 -15.07 23.71
N SER A 43 -31.60 -15.43 24.46
CA SER A 43 -32.81 -16.03 23.90
C SER A 43 -34.02 -15.29 24.48
N ALA A 44 -35.15 -15.32 23.76
CA ALA A 44 -36.42 -14.62 24.04
C ALA A 44 -36.42 -13.08 23.89
N ALA A 45 -36.71 -12.63 22.66
CA ALA A 45 -37.42 -11.37 22.37
C ALA A 45 -38.06 -11.49 20.97
N ALA A 46 -39.29 -11.96 20.90
CA ALA A 46 -40.07 -12.07 19.67
C ALA A 46 -41.49 -11.53 19.90
N LEU A 47 -42.13 -11.05 18.82
CA LEU A 47 -43.35 -10.22 18.82
C LEU A 47 -43.08 -8.79 19.35
N SER A 48 -43.76 -7.74 18.87
CA SER A 48 -44.91 -7.67 17.96
C SER A 48 -44.76 -6.57 16.89
N ARG A 49 -45.57 -6.66 15.82
CA ARG A 49 -45.79 -5.57 14.84
C ARG A 49 -46.91 -4.64 15.31
N PRO A 50 -46.97 -3.41 14.78
CA PRO A 50 -48.21 -2.91 14.20
C PRO A 50 -48.08 -2.70 12.67
N SER A 51 -49.16 -2.27 12.04
CA SER A 51 -49.35 -2.17 10.58
C SER A 51 -49.85 -0.79 10.15
N GLU A 52 -50.16 -0.66 8.85
CA GLU A 52 -50.77 0.49 8.16
C GLU A 52 -49.73 1.58 7.78
N ARG A 53 -49.70 2.13 6.55
CA ARG A 53 -50.68 2.48 5.50
C ARG A 53 -51.44 3.79 5.72
N ASP A 54 -51.77 4.56 4.68
CA ASP A 54 -51.35 4.46 3.25
C ASP A 54 -50.19 5.45 2.97
N ASP A 55 -50.06 6.36 1.99
CA ASP A 55 -50.84 6.76 0.81
C ASP A 55 -49.93 7.39 -0.28
N MET A 56 -50.47 7.67 -1.46
CA MET A 56 -49.76 7.83 -2.74
C MET A 56 -50.02 9.19 -3.39
N ALA A 57 -48.97 9.90 -3.81
CA ALA A 57 -49.09 11.12 -4.62
C ALA A 57 -48.02 11.19 -5.73
N SER A 58 -48.48 11.13 -6.98
CA SER A 58 -47.68 11.39 -8.18
C SER A 58 -48.03 12.76 -8.76
N ALA A 59 -47.05 13.50 -9.27
CA ALA A 59 -47.25 14.71 -10.06
C ALA A 59 -46.26 14.73 -11.23
N SER A 60 -46.77 14.94 -12.45
CA SER A 60 -46.04 14.73 -13.70
C SER A 60 -45.51 16.01 -14.33
N SER A 61 -44.41 15.85 -15.09
CA SER A 61 -44.07 16.49 -16.40
C SER A 61 -44.50 17.93 -16.73
N LEU A 62 -43.54 18.70 -17.29
CA LEU A 62 -43.57 19.46 -18.57
C LEU A 62 -42.27 20.32 -18.63
N PHE A 63 -41.30 20.15 -19.54
CA PHE A 63 -41.23 20.31 -21.02
C PHE A 63 -40.78 21.72 -21.51
N LEU A 64 -39.70 21.76 -22.32
CA LEU A 64 -39.27 22.86 -23.24
C LEU A 64 -38.80 24.21 -22.58
N ALA A 65 -37.90 25.02 -23.14
CA ALA A 65 -36.98 24.90 -24.29
C ALA A 65 -35.80 25.93 -24.19
N SER A 66 -34.86 25.86 -25.14
CA SER A 66 -33.96 26.95 -25.57
C SER A 66 -34.01 27.00 -27.11
N PRO A 67 -33.67 28.11 -27.83
CA PRO A 67 -32.27 28.59 -27.97
C PRO A 67 -32.09 30.10 -28.33
N THR A 68 -30.88 30.48 -28.80
CA THR A 68 -30.50 31.71 -29.56
C THR A 68 -30.54 33.07 -28.81
N THR A 69 -29.71 34.09 -29.10
CA THR A 69 -28.82 34.39 -30.25
C THR A 69 -27.54 35.17 -29.82
N ALA A 70 -26.50 35.21 -30.66
CA ALA A 70 -25.30 36.11 -30.57
C ALA A 70 -25.39 37.24 -31.64
N PRO A 71 -24.34 37.97 -32.10
CA PRO A 71 -22.96 38.20 -31.60
C PRO A 71 -22.50 39.70 -31.67
N ARG A 72 -21.23 40.00 -31.30
CA ARG A 72 -20.30 41.06 -31.84
C ARG A 72 -19.07 41.21 -30.91
N THR A 73 -17.82 41.55 -31.27
CA THR A 73 -16.92 41.50 -32.45
C THR A 73 -15.71 42.42 -32.16
N ARG A 74 -14.50 42.00 -32.56
CA ARG A 74 -13.28 42.83 -32.87
C ARG A 74 -12.35 43.37 -31.76
N THR A 75 -11.18 42.72 -31.76
CA THR A 75 -9.77 43.13 -31.55
C THR A 75 -9.28 44.34 -32.39
N PRO A 76 -7.97 44.74 -32.41
CA PRO A 76 -6.97 44.91 -31.33
C PRO A 76 -6.11 46.22 -31.48
N SER A 77 -5.17 46.49 -30.55
CA SER A 77 -3.96 47.31 -30.83
C SER A 77 -2.81 47.15 -29.80
N SER A 78 -1.59 47.51 -30.24
CA SER A 78 -0.30 47.55 -29.49
C SER A 78 0.47 48.83 -29.95
N PRO A 79 1.77 49.09 -29.64
CA PRO A 79 2.67 48.67 -28.56
C PRO A 79 3.40 49.87 -27.88
N CYS A 80 4.56 49.60 -27.25
CA CYS A 80 5.51 50.53 -26.56
C CYS A 80 6.10 51.65 -27.44
N PRO A 81 6.73 52.72 -26.87
CA PRO A 81 8.18 52.68 -26.62
C PRO A 81 8.68 53.44 -25.35
N ALA A 82 10.00 53.38 -25.09
CA ALA A 82 10.69 54.04 -23.97
C ALA A 82 11.84 54.98 -24.42
N ARG A 83 12.24 55.95 -23.57
CA ARG A 83 13.49 56.73 -23.69
C ARG A 83 14.02 57.27 -22.33
N PRO A 84 15.28 57.75 -22.21
CA PRO A 84 16.06 57.62 -20.96
C PRO A 84 16.66 58.91 -20.36
N SER A 85 17.30 58.75 -19.18
CA SER A 85 18.23 59.68 -18.48
C SER A 85 17.59 60.95 -17.88
N LEU A 86 18.04 61.51 -16.73
CA LEU A 86 19.41 61.88 -16.33
C LEU A 86 19.69 61.73 -14.81
N ARG A 87 20.97 61.73 -14.42
CA ARG A 87 21.46 61.87 -13.02
C ARG A 87 22.02 63.27 -12.76
N PRO A 88 21.89 63.78 -11.52
CA PRO A 88 22.98 64.51 -10.86
C PRO A 88 23.72 63.64 -9.82
N ARG A 89 24.81 64.17 -9.22
CA ARG A 89 25.62 63.52 -8.17
C ARG A 89 25.77 64.45 -6.96
N ARG A 90 26.25 63.87 -5.83
CA ARG A 90 26.85 64.48 -4.62
C ARG A 90 25.88 64.73 -3.44
N PRO A 91 26.39 64.74 -2.19
CA PRO A 91 27.47 63.88 -1.66
C PRO A 91 27.19 63.34 -0.23
N SER A 92 28.10 62.48 0.25
CA SER A 92 28.55 62.39 1.66
C SER A 92 27.52 62.44 2.80
N LEU A 93 27.36 61.32 3.49
CA LEU A 93 27.73 61.25 4.91
C LEU A 93 28.06 59.80 5.30
N ALA A 94 29.23 59.59 5.90
CA ALA A 94 29.59 58.31 6.49
C ALA A 94 29.22 58.34 7.98
N VAL A 95 28.36 57.41 8.41
CA VAL A 95 28.09 57.14 9.84
C VAL A 95 28.44 55.68 10.09
N ALA A 96 29.30 55.42 11.06
CA ALA A 96 29.81 54.09 11.33
C ALA A 96 28.76 53.23 12.05
N ALA A 97 28.17 52.28 11.34
CA ALA A 97 27.35 51.21 11.91
C ALA A 97 28.21 49.96 12.15
N ALA A 98 29.02 50.00 13.20
CA ALA A 98 29.67 48.81 13.76
C ALA A 98 28.77 48.20 14.85
N LEU A 99 28.88 46.88 15.06
CA LEU A 99 28.01 46.05 15.92
C LEU A 99 26.58 45.93 15.33
N GLN A 100 25.99 44.76 15.14
CA GLN A 100 26.29 43.43 15.68
C GLN A 100 26.36 42.38 14.55
N ALA A 101 27.42 41.56 14.55
CA ALA A 101 27.38 40.26 13.89
C ALA A 101 26.72 39.28 14.87
N GLU A 102 25.41 39.09 14.74
CA GLU A 102 24.66 38.11 15.53
C GLU A 102 25.26 36.71 15.32
N HIS A 103 26.00 36.24 16.32
CA HIS A 103 26.55 34.90 16.35
C HIS A 103 25.40 33.92 16.57
N GLN A 104 24.72 33.53 15.48
CA GLN A 104 23.68 32.50 15.50
C GLN A 104 24.25 31.27 16.22
N PRO A 105 23.74 30.90 17.41
CA PRO A 105 24.28 29.75 18.13
C PRO A 105 24.04 28.52 17.26
N ALA A 106 25.09 27.75 17.01
CA ALA A 106 25.01 26.53 16.21
C ALA A 106 23.87 25.65 16.75
N VAL A 107 22.82 25.46 15.94
CA VAL A 107 21.57 24.86 16.40
C VAL A 107 21.87 23.47 16.94
N ALA A 108 21.77 23.30 18.26
CA ALA A 108 22.14 22.08 18.93
C ALA A 108 21.35 20.93 18.31
N ALA A 109 22.06 19.96 17.73
CA ALA A 109 21.46 18.88 16.96
C ALA A 109 20.39 18.19 17.83
N ALA A 110 19.15 18.17 17.35
CA ALA A 110 18.01 17.69 18.11
C ALA A 110 18.30 16.28 18.66
N PRO A 111 17.97 16.00 19.94
CA PRO A 111 18.38 14.77 20.60
C PRO A 111 17.91 13.56 19.79
N LYS A 112 18.87 12.75 19.33
CA LYS A 112 18.62 11.63 18.42
C LYS A 112 17.52 10.74 19.03
N PRO A 113 16.38 10.53 18.34
CA PRO A 113 15.24 9.86 18.94
C PRO A 113 15.60 8.42 19.34
N PRO A 114 14.97 7.87 20.40
CA PRO A 114 15.33 6.56 20.93
C PRO A 114 15.17 5.48 19.86
N ALA A 115 16.22 4.66 19.71
CA ALA A 115 16.21 3.51 18.82
C ALA A 115 15.36 2.39 19.45
N LEU A 116 14.06 2.39 19.14
CA LEU A 116 13.14 1.36 19.60
C LEU A 116 13.54 -0.02 18.99
N PRO A 117 13.50 -1.11 19.77
CA PRO A 117 13.79 -2.45 19.26
C PRO A 117 12.72 -2.97 18.29
N PHE A 118 11.49 -2.47 18.43
CA PHE A 118 10.33 -2.83 17.63
C PHE A 118 9.57 -1.57 17.21
N ARG A 119 8.97 -1.61 16.01
CA ARG A 119 8.03 -0.60 15.51
C ARG A 119 6.83 -1.28 14.85
N VAL A 120 5.63 -0.76 15.08
CA VAL A 120 4.41 -1.25 14.45
C VAL A 120 3.94 -0.22 13.44
N GLY A 121 3.53 -0.69 12.26
CA GLY A 121 2.89 0.13 11.24
C GLY A 121 1.56 -0.46 10.81
N HIS A 122 0.64 0.42 10.40
CA HIS A 122 -0.63 0.08 9.80
C HIS A 122 -0.77 0.86 8.50
N GLY A 123 -1.23 0.18 7.46
CA GLY A 123 -1.58 0.78 6.17
C GLY A 123 -3.01 0.43 5.79
N PHE A 124 -3.65 1.29 5.02
CA PHE A 124 -4.96 1.10 4.42
C PHE A 124 -4.98 1.77 3.05
N ASP A 125 -5.48 1.06 2.04
CA ASP A 125 -5.74 1.63 0.71
C ASP A 125 -7.06 1.09 0.15
N LEU A 126 -7.70 1.86 -0.73
CA LEU A 126 -8.98 1.53 -1.36
C LEU A 126 -9.05 2.13 -2.77
N HIS A 127 -9.14 1.26 -3.78
CA HIS A 127 -9.33 1.66 -5.18
C HIS A 127 -10.73 1.38 -5.69
N ARG A 128 -11.19 2.23 -6.60
CA ARG A 128 -12.42 2.02 -7.39
C ARG A 128 -12.16 0.93 -8.42
N LEU A 129 -13.13 0.04 -8.62
CA LEU A 129 -13.07 -0.99 -9.66
C LEU A 129 -13.97 -0.59 -10.83
N GLU A 130 -13.43 -0.37 -12.03
CA GLU A 130 -14.22 -0.05 -13.23
C GLU A 130 -14.02 -1.06 -14.37
N PRO A 131 -15.01 -1.24 -15.28
CA PRO A 131 -14.98 -2.27 -16.31
C PRO A 131 -13.84 -2.11 -17.30
N GLY A 132 -13.23 -3.24 -17.70
CA GLY A 132 -12.20 -3.28 -18.75
C GLY A 132 -10.81 -2.79 -18.35
N LEU A 133 -10.62 -2.31 -17.12
CA LEU A 133 -9.31 -2.05 -16.53
C LEU A 133 -8.66 -3.35 -16.03
N PRO A 134 -7.32 -3.42 -15.92
CA PRO A 134 -6.63 -4.56 -15.33
C PRO A 134 -6.80 -4.61 -13.80
N LEU A 135 -6.98 -5.80 -13.24
CA LEU A 135 -6.91 -6.03 -11.78
C LEU A 135 -5.52 -6.56 -11.43
N ILE A 136 -4.72 -5.78 -10.72
CA ILE A 136 -3.37 -6.13 -10.27
C ILE A 136 -3.36 -6.13 -8.73
N ILE A 137 -2.84 -7.21 -8.13
CA ILE A 137 -2.79 -7.38 -6.66
C ILE A 137 -1.48 -8.08 -6.27
N GLY A 138 -0.66 -7.42 -5.45
CA GLY A 138 0.70 -7.87 -5.09
C GLY A 138 1.59 -8.18 -6.30
N GLY A 139 1.53 -7.35 -7.34
CA GLY A 139 2.23 -7.47 -8.62
C GLY A 139 1.69 -8.55 -9.56
N ILE A 140 0.59 -9.24 -9.20
CA ILE A 140 -0.01 -10.31 -10.00
C ILE A 140 -1.27 -9.80 -10.69
N SER A 141 -1.31 -9.90 -12.03
CA SER A 141 -2.53 -9.65 -12.81
C SER A 141 -3.53 -10.80 -12.62
N ILE A 142 -4.77 -10.47 -12.26
CA ILE A 142 -5.84 -11.44 -11.93
C ILE A 142 -6.99 -11.27 -12.93
N PRO A 143 -7.42 -12.33 -13.64
CA PRO A 143 -8.56 -12.26 -14.55
C PRO A 143 -9.86 -11.87 -13.83
N HIS A 144 -10.44 -10.73 -14.23
CA HIS A 144 -11.70 -10.18 -13.70
C HIS A 144 -12.40 -9.31 -14.77
N ASP A 145 -13.67 -8.95 -14.57
CA ASP A 145 -14.42 -8.05 -15.47
C ASP A 145 -14.17 -6.55 -15.19
N ARG A 146 -13.57 -6.23 -14.04
CA ARG A 146 -13.26 -4.87 -13.56
C ARG A 146 -11.83 -4.82 -13.01
N GLY A 147 -11.19 -3.66 -13.12
CA GLY A 147 -9.85 -3.39 -12.59
C GLY A 147 -9.74 -2.03 -11.92
N CYS A 148 -8.59 -1.72 -11.35
CA CYS A 148 -8.40 -0.53 -10.52
C CYS A 148 -8.32 0.76 -11.36
N ASP A 149 -9.14 1.75 -11.01
CA ASP A 149 -9.10 3.12 -11.57
C ASP A 149 -8.16 3.99 -10.71
N ALA A 150 -6.91 4.14 -11.17
CA ALA A 150 -5.80 4.75 -10.43
C ALA A 150 -4.80 5.48 -11.36
N HIS A 151 -3.85 6.21 -10.78
CA HIS A 151 -2.75 6.87 -11.52
C HIS A 151 -1.46 6.02 -11.61
N SER A 152 -1.33 5.00 -10.74
CA SER A 152 -0.37 3.90 -10.83
C SER A 152 -0.99 2.68 -11.55
N ASP A 153 -0.41 1.49 -11.38
CA ASP A 153 -1.04 0.21 -11.73
C ASP A 153 -2.28 -0.16 -10.86
N GLY A 154 -2.56 0.61 -9.80
CA GLY A 154 -3.70 0.43 -8.92
C GLY A 154 -3.56 -0.72 -7.93
N ASP A 155 -2.33 -1.18 -7.64
CA ASP A 155 -2.09 -2.28 -6.70
C ASP A 155 -2.31 -1.88 -5.23
N VAL A 156 -3.58 -1.95 -4.83
CA VAL A 156 -4.07 -1.70 -3.47
C VAL A 156 -3.33 -2.48 -2.38
N LEU A 157 -2.73 -3.63 -2.70
CA LEU A 157 -1.99 -4.42 -1.73
C LEU A 157 -0.57 -3.87 -1.57
N LEU A 158 0.13 -3.56 -2.67
CA LEU A 158 1.48 -2.99 -2.61
C LEU A 158 1.50 -1.61 -1.95
N HIS A 159 0.59 -0.69 -2.32
CA HIS A 159 0.50 0.63 -1.66
C HIS A 159 0.26 0.48 -0.15
N CYS A 160 -0.67 -0.39 0.24
CA CYS A 160 -1.04 -0.63 1.63
C CYS A 160 0.13 -1.21 2.46
N VAL A 161 1.03 -2.00 1.86
CA VAL A 161 2.27 -2.44 2.54
C VAL A 161 3.29 -1.31 2.62
N VAL A 162 3.42 -0.49 1.57
CA VAL A 162 4.32 0.68 1.56
C VAL A 162 3.97 1.64 2.70
N ASP A 163 2.71 2.06 2.83
CA ASP A 163 2.28 2.94 3.92
C ASP A 163 2.45 2.31 5.30
N ALA A 164 2.25 1.00 5.44
CA ALA A 164 2.52 0.31 6.70
C ALA A 164 4.02 0.39 7.09
N ILE A 165 4.94 0.24 6.12
CA ILE A 165 6.38 0.38 6.36
C ILE A 165 6.75 1.84 6.67
N LEU A 166 6.28 2.80 5.87
CA LEU A 166 6.56 4.24 6.07
C LEU A 166 6.02 4.74 7.42
N GLY A 167 4.79 4.36 7.76
CA GLY A 167 4.14 4.68 9.04
C GLY A 167 4.85 4.07 10.24
N ALA A 168 5.34 2.82 10.15
CA ALA A 168 6.16 2.22 11.22
C ALA A 168 7.44 3.01 11.49
N LEU A 169 8.07 3.53 10.43
CA LEU A 169 9.30 4.34 10.52
C LEU A 169 9.03 5.77 11.00
N GLY A 170 7.82 6.30 10.79
CA GLY A 170 7.46 7.70 11.02
C GLY A 170 7.91 8.61 9.89
N LEU A 171 7.89 8.09 8.66
CA LEU A 171 8.19 8.82 7.43
C LEU A 171 6.91 9.43 6.81
N PRO A 172 7.06 10.36 5.84
CA PRO A 172 5.97 10.79 4.96
C PRO A 172 5.25 9.60 4.29
N ASP A 173 3.97 9.76 3.98
CA ASP A 173 3.13 8.73 3.33
C ASP A 173 3.46 8.53 1.84
N ILE A 174 2.86 7.50 1.22
CA ILE A 174 3.07 7.17 -0.19
C ILE A 174 2.77 8.35 -1.14
N GLY A 175 1.73 9.15 -0.87
CA GLY A 175 1.39 10.32 -1.69
C GLY A 175 2.35 11.49 -1.52
N GLN A 176 2.97 11.61 -0.34
CA GLN A 176 4.00 12.62 -0.05
C GLN A 176 5.36 12.27 -0.66
N ILE A 177 5.72 10.97 -0.73
CA ILE A 177 6.99 10.53 -1.33
C ILE A 177 6.88 10.36 -2.85
N PHE A 178 5.73 9.90 -3.35
CA PHE A 178 5.51 9.56 -4.75
C PHE A 178 4.33 10.33 -5.40
N PRO A 179 4.36 11.68 -5.42
CA PRO A 179 3.23 12.47 -5.90
C PRO A 179 3.01 12.36 -7.42
N ASP A 180 1.74 12.29 -7.85
CA ASP A 180 1.31 12.17 -9.27
C ASP A 180 1.80 13.30 -10.19
N THR A 181 2.20 14.43 -9.60
CA THR A 181 2.73 15.60 -10.31
C THR A 181 4.18 15.41 -10.78
N ASP A 182 4.90 14.39 -10.26
CA ASP A 182 6.27 14.09 -10.64
C ASP A 182 6.32 13.15 -11.86
N PRO A 183 6.92 13.57 -13.01
CA PRO A 183 7.05 12.72 -14.18
C PRO A 183 7.83 11.41 -13.96
N ARG A 184 8.58 11.27 -12.85
CA ARG A 184 9.31 10.04 -12.48
C ARG A 184 8.40 8.91 -11.98
N TRP A 185 7.22 9.24 -11.43
CA TRP A 185 6.31 8.28 -10.81
C TRP A 185 5.04 8.01 -11.63
N LYS A 186 4.73 8.88 -12.59
CA LYS A 186 3.52 8.78 -13.41
C LYS A 186 3.48 7.47 -14.22
N GLY A 187 2.52 6.60 -13.88
CA GLY A 187 2.39 5.27 -14.50
C GLY A 187 3.50 4.29 -14.10
N ALA A 188 4.16 4.50 -12.96
CA ALA A 188 5.10 3.54 -12.41
C ALA A 188 4.39 2.30 -11.84
N ASP A 189 5.05 1.15 -11.98
CA ASP A 189 4.73 -0.12 -11.33
C ASP A 189 4.93 0.02 -9.81
N SER A 190 3.94 -0.41 -9.01
CA SER A 190 3.93 -0.28 -7.56
C SER A 190 5.06 -1.04 -6.85
N CYS A 191 5.69 -2.01 -7.52
CA CYS A 191 6.92 -2.65 -7.07
C CYS A 191 8.08 -1.65 -6.95
N VAL A 192 8.05 -0.52 -7.66
CA VAL A 192 9.04 0.58 -7.51
C VAL A 192 8.89 1.23 -6.14
N PHE A 193 7.67 1.59 -5.73
CA PHE A 193 7.39 2.18 -4.41
C PHE A 193 7.77 1.21 -3.28
N MET A 194 7.44 -0.08 -3.44
CA MET A 194 7.82 -1.14 -2.51
C MET A 194 9.34 -1.24 -2.32
N ARG A 195 10.12 -1.26 -3.42
CA ARG A 195 11.59 -1.35 -3.36
C ARG A 195 12.21 -0.13 -2.67
N GLU A 196 11.66 1.07 -2.88
CA GLU A 196 12.12 2.28 -2.19
C GLU A 196 11.74 2.28 -0.69
N ALA A 197 10.54 1.82 -0.32
CA ALA A 197 10.14 1.67 1.08
C ALA A 197 11.02 0.67 1.86
N VAL A 198 11.39 -0.46 1.23
CA VAL A 198 12.33 -1.45 1.80
C VAL A 198 13.73 -0.87 1.95
N LYS A 199 14.19 -0.08 0.97
CA LYS A 199 15.45 0.68 1.05
C LYS A 199 15.45 1.70 2.19
N LEU A 200 14.37 2.47 2.37
CA LEU A 200 14.21 3.41 3.48
C LEU A 200 14.17 2.70 4.85
N MET A 201 13.48 1.57 4.95
CA MET A 201 13.47 0.71 6.15
C MET A 201 14.89 0.27 6.54
N HIS A 202 15.67 -0.22 5.59
CA HIS A 202 17.05 -0.63 5.85
C HIS A 202 17.98 0.55 6.16
N GLN A 203 17.81 1.71 5.51
CA GLN A 203 18.56 2.93 5.82
C GLN A 203 18.26 3.46 7.22
N ALA A 204 17.02 3.33 7.70
CA ALA A 204 16.63 3.63 9.08
C ALA A 204 17.21 2.63 10.10
N GLY A 205 17.78 1.50 9.64
CA GLY A 205 18.32 0.43 10.47
C GLY A 205 17.26 -0.53 11.02
N TYR A 206 16.24 -0.82 10.23
CA TYR A 206 15.21 -1.82 10.55
C TYR A 206 15.12 -2.91 9.46
N GLU A 207 14.46 -4.00 9.81
CA GLU A 207 14.05 -5.11 8.95
C GLU A 207 12.63 -5.57 9.29
N LEU A 208 12.05 -6.39 8.43
CA LEU A 208 10.72 -6.92 8.63
C LEU A 208 10.76 -8.09 9.63
N GLY A 209 10.12 -7.91 10.79
CA GLY A 209 9.87 -9.00 11.74
C GLY A 209 8.70 -9.88 11.29
N ASN A 210 7.56 -9.27 10.97
CA ASN A 210 6.47 -9.95 10.24
C ASN A 210 5.51 -8.95 9.56
N LEU A 211 4.74 -9.48 8.59
CA LEU A 211 3.66 -8.78 7.89
C LEU A 211 2.38 -9.62 7.89
N ASP A 212 1.23 -8.99 8.13
CA ASP A 212 -0.08 -9.62 7.95
C ASP A 212 -1.05 -8.69 7.20
N ALA A 213 -1.38 -9.06 5.96
CA ALA A 213 -2.28 -8.32 5.10
C ALA A 213 -3.71 -8.92 5.09
N THR A 214 -4.71 -8.08 4.85
CA THR A 214 -6.12 -8.43 4.69
C THR A 214 -6.70 -7.68 3.51
N LEU A 215 -6.89 -8.38 2.39
CA LEU A 215 -7.61 -7.88 1.23
C LEU A 215 -9.12 -8.06 1.41
N ILE A 216 -9.90 -7.04 1.09
CA ILE A 216 -11.36 -7.03 1.10
C ILE A 216 -11.85 -6.87 -0.34
N LEU A 217 -12.44 -7.93 -0.89
CA LEU A 217 -12.88 -8.00 -2.28
C LEU A 217 -14.03 -9.00 -2.44
N GLN A 218 -15.12 -8.60 -3.11
CA GLN A 218 -16.27 -9.48 -3.30
C GLN A 218 -16.08 -10.53 -4.41
N LYS A 219 -15.35 -10.19 -5.49
CA LYS A 219 -14.96 -11.05 -6.62
C LYS A 219 -13.66 -10.50 -7.26
N PRO A 220 -12.78 -11.34 -7.84
CA PRO A 220 -12.87 -12.79 -7.95
C PRO A 220 -12.41 -13.50 -6.65
N LYS A 221 -12.34 -14.83 -6.66
CA LYS A 221 -11.75 -15.59 -5.54
C LYS A 221 -10.22 -15.49 -5.59
N ILE A 222 -9.61 -14.94 -4.53
CA ILE A 222 -8.15 -14.75 -4.44
C ILE A 222 -7.39 -16.01 -3.99
N SER A 223 -8.07 -17.00 -3.40
CA SER A 223 -7.45 -18.25 -2.92
C SER A 223 -6.54 -18.98 -3.91
N PRO A 224 -6.84 -19.06 -5.24
CA PRO A 224 -5.93 -19.68 -6.22
C PRO A 224 -4.64 -18.89 -6.47
N PHE A 225 -4.67 -17.57 -6.24
CA PHE A 225 -3.56 -16.66 -6.51
C PHE A 225 -2.72 -16.35 -5.27
N LYS A 226 -3.25 -16.60 -4.05
CA LYS A 226 -2.65 -16.21 -2.77
C LYS A 226 -1.16 -16.54 -2.67
N GLU A 227 -0.75 -17.74 -3.08
CA GLU A 227 0.65 -18.16 -2.94
C GLU A 227 1.59 -17.46 -3.93
N THR A 228 1.14 -17.18 -5.16
CA THR A 228 1.89 -16.37 -6.13
C THR A 228 2.07 -14.93 -5.63
N ILE A 229 0.99 -14.34 -5.10
CA ILE A 229 0.99 -13.00 -4.49
C ILE A 229 1.93 -12.97 -3.27
N ARG A 230 1.92 -14.02 -2.43
CA ARG A 230 2.82 -14.15 -1.28
C ARG A 230 4.29 -14.25 -1.72
N SER A 231 4.61 -15.08 -2.72
CA SER A 231 5.98 -15.21 -3.23
C SER A 231 6.52 -13.89 -3.78
N ASN A 232 5.72 -13.15 -4.57
CA ASN A 232 6.16 -11.84 -5.08
C ASN A 232 6.36 -10.81 -3.95
N LEU A 233 5.47 -10.77 -2.95
CA LEU A 233 5.69 -9.95 -1.76
C LEU A 233 6.97 -10.34 -1.01
N CYS A 234 7.27 -11.63 -0.86
CA CYS A 234 8.50 -12.10 -0.20
C CYS A 234 9.76 -11.67 -0.98
N GLU A 235 9.74 -11.76 -2.30
CA GLU A 235 10.82 -11.30 -3.18
C GLU A 235 11.05 -9.78 -3.08
N LEU A 236 9.97 -8.99 -3.17
CA LEU A 236 10.04 -7.52 -3.06
C LEU A 236 10.48 -7.03 -1.69
N LEU A 237 10.12 -7.74 -0.62
CA LEU A 237 10.48 -7.41 0.77
C LEU A 237 11.85 -7.98 1.20
N GLY A 238 12.42 -8.92 0.44
CA GLY A 238 13.61 -9.68 0.85
C GLY A 238 13.38 -10.55 2.08
N ALA A 239 12.15 -11.06 2.26
CA ALA A 239 11.67 -11.69 3.49
C ALA A 239 11.29 -13.16 3.32
N ASP A 240 11.40 -13.96 4.39
CA ASP A 240 11.02 -15.38 4.36
C ASP A 240 9.48 -15.57 4.31
N PRO A 241 8.96 -16.54 3.53
CA PRO A 241 7.51 -16.78 3.44
C PRO A 241 6.81 -17.13 4.76
N SER A 242 7.54 -17.55 5.82
CA SER A 242 6.95 -17.79 7.14
C SER A 242 6.58 -16.50 7.89
N VAL A 243 7.18 -15.34 7.56
CA VAL A 243 6.90 -14.06 8.21
C VAL A 243 5.93 -13.16 7.43
N VAL A 244 5.49 -13.59 6.24
CA VAL A 244 4.55 -12.86 5.37
C VAL A 244 3.23 -13.61 5.24
N ASN A 245 2.12 -13.05 5.73
CA ASN A 245 0.78 -13.62 5.56
C ASN A 245 -0.17 -12.68 4.79
N ILE A 246 -1.08 -13.31 4.05
CA ILE A 246 -2.15 -12.65 3.29
C ILE A 246 -3.48 -13.35 3.60
N LYS A 247 -4.50 -12.56 3.91
CA LYS A 247 -5.89 -13.01 4.08
C LYS A 247 -6.74 -12.31 3.02
N ALA A 248 -7.78 -12.99 2.53
CA ALA A 248 -8.77 -12.41 1.63
C ALA A 248 -10.16 -12.64 2.21
N LYS A 249 -11.02 -11.62 2.19
CA LYS A 249 -12.41 -11.69 2.66
C LYS A 249 -13.35 -10.98 1.69
N THR A 250 -14.57 -11.49 1.62
CA THR A 250 -15.73 -10.80 1.07
C THR A 250 -16.21 -9.69 2.02
N HIS A 251 -16.97 -8.74 1.50
CA HIS A 251 -17.64 -7.69 2.28
C HIS A 251 -19.16 -7.95 2.33
N GLU A 252 -19.55 -9.22 2.43
CA GLU A 252 -20.92 -9.72 2.63
C GLU A 252 -22.04 -9.07 1.79
N LYS A 253 -21.71 -8.63 0.56
CA LYS A 253 -22.61 -7.89 -0.35
C LYS A 253 -23.13 -6.54 0.17
N VAL A 254 -22.47 -5.91 1.15
CA VAL A 254 -22.77 -4.54 1.60
C VAL A 254 -21.73 -3.54 1.10
N ASP A 255 -22.19 -2.32 0.82
CA ASP A 255 -21.39 -1.17 0.36
C ASP A 255 -20.62 -1.39 -0.96
N SER A 256 -19.81 -0.42 -1.38
CA SER A 256 -19.05 -0.49 -2.65
C SER A 256 -18.15 -1.72 -2.77
N LEU A 257 -17.62 -2.21 -1.65
CA LEU A 257 -16.81 -3.42 -1.58
C LEU A 257 -17.65 -4.67 -1.87
N GLY A 258 -18.84 -4.78 -1.27
CA GLY A 258 -19.77 -5.89 -1.48
C GLY A 258 -20.53 -5.82 -2.81
N GLU A 259 -20.65 -4.64 -3.40
CA GLU A 259 -21.21 -4.41 -4.74
C GLU A 259 -20.17 -4.62 -5.87
N ASN A 260 -18.92 -4.99 -5.56
CA ASN A 260 -17.82 -5.14 -6.54
C ASN A 260 -17.53 -3.83 -7.31
N ARG A 261 -17.70 -2.67 -6.65
CA ARG A 261 -17.36 -1.32 -7.14
C ARG A 261 -16.05 -0.76 -6.58
N SER A 262 -15.50 -1.39 -5.55
CA SER A 262 -14.17 -1.06 -5.01
C SER A 262 -13.48 -2.31 -4.46
N ILE A 263 -12.17 -2.17 -4.25
CA ILE A 263 -11.30 -3.11 -3.54
C ILE A 263 -10.60 -2.38 -2.41
N ALA A 264 -10.34 -3.03 -1.28
CA ALA A 264 -9.56 -2.44 -0.19
C ALA A 264 -8.52 -3.41 0.37
N ALA A 265 -7.47 -2.87 0.98
CA ALA A 265 -6.48 -3.62 1.73
C ALA A 265 -6.23 -2.98 3.09
N HIS A 266 -5.98 -3.82 4.11
CA HIS A 266 -5.35 -3.42 5.36
C HIS A 266 -4.09 -4.24 5.57
N THR A 267 -3.00 -3.60 6.00
CA THR A 267 -1.75 -4.28 6.35
C THR A 267 -1.33 -3.85 7.75
N VAL A 268 -0.85 -4.81 8.54
CA VAL A 268 -0.04 -4.52 9.73
C VAL A 268 1.37 -5.09 9.54
N VAL A 269 2.38 -4.31 9.92
CA VAL A 269 3.78 -4.74 9.95
C VAL A 269 4.37 -4.59 11.34
N LEU A 270 5.22 -5.52 11.73
CA LEU A 270 6.15 -5.40 12.84
C LEU A 270 7.56 -5.30 12.26
N LEU A 271 8.20 -4.14 12.44
CA LEU A 271 9.60 -3.95 12.10
C LEU A 271 10.49 -4.20 13.31
N MET A 272 11.61 -4.87 13.08
CA MET A 272 12.63 -5.20 14.08
C MET A 272 13.89 -4.37 13.85
N ARG A 273 14.56 -4.01 14.93
CA ARG A 273 15.81 -3.25 14.91
C ARG A 273 16.99 -4.14 14.51
N LYS A 274 17.81 -3.65 13.56
CA LYS A 274 19.16 -4.17 13.27
C LYS A 274 20.19 -3.60 14.26
#